data_AF-A0A7Y0N2I5-F1
#
_entry.id   AF-A0A7Y0N2I5-F1
#
_cell.length_a   1.000
_cell.length_b   1.000
_cell.length_c   1.000
_cell.angle_alpha   90.00
_cell.angle_beta   90.00
_cell.angle_gamma   90.00
#
_symmetry.space_group_name_H-M   'P 1'
#
loop_
_entity.id
_entity.type
_entity.pdbx_description
1 polymer ?
#
loop_
_entity_poly.entity_id
_entity_poly.type
_entity_poly.pdbx_seq_one_letter_code
_entity_poly.pdbx_strand_id
1 'polypeptide(L)'
;MKNIILVSLVTLLSFPTLAETCGQHLDKGIPSSNSDQFLCRDGYAVGYNYNTKNADWVAYHIAAESVNITNKRSNAFQEDTEMPDYARSTLADYKGSGYDRGHLAPSATMDFTQESMKQSFLMSN
;
A
#
# COMPACT_ATOMS: atom_id res chain seq x y z
N MET A 1 -29.78 30.05 -47.11
CA MET A 1 -28.90 30.35 -45.97
C MET A 1 -29.00 29.17 -45.00
N LYS A 2 -27.98 28.32 -44.92
CA LYS A 2 -27.98 27.09 -44.11
C LYS A 2 -26.84 27.24 -43.09
N ASN A 3 -27.17 27.59 -41.85
CA ASN A 3 -26.18 27.77 -40.79
C ASN A 3 -25.82 26.38 -40.25
N ILE A 4 -24.58 25.96 -40.46
CA ILE A 4 -24.00 24.76 -39.87
C ILE A 4 -23.45 25.16 -38.50
N ILE A 5 -24.06 24.66 -37.43
CA ILE A 5 -23.54 24.80 -36.07
C ILE A 5 -22.56 23.65 -35.85
N LEU A 6 -21.26 23.94 -35.84
CA LEU A 6 -20.25 23.00 -35.35
C LEU A 6 -20.34 22.98 -33.81
N VAL A 7 -20.88 21.90 -33.27
CA VAL A 7 -20.77 21.60 -31.83
C VAL A 7 -19.45 20.86 -31.63
N SER A 8 -18.41 21.58 -31.22
CA SER A 8 -17.15 20.97 -30.79
C SER A 8 -17.40 20.25 -29.45
N LEU A 9 -17.56 18.93 -29.52
CA LEU A 9 -17.65 18.06 -28.35
C LEU A 9 -16.26 17.98 -27.69
N VAL A 10 -16.01 18.86 -26.73
CA VAL A 10 -14.84 18.74 -25.86
C VAL A 10 -15.13 17.62 -24.87
N THR A 11 -14.65 16.41 -25.16
CA THR A 11 -14.60 15.33 -24.18
C THR A 11 -13.56 15.69 -23.12
N LEU A 12 -14.04 16.18 -21.98
CA LEU A 12 -13.25 16.25 -20.75
C LEU A 12 -12.84 14.82 -20.39
N LEU A 13 -11.57 14.48 -20.66
CA LEU A 13 -10.94 13.29 -20.10
C LEU A 13 -10.80 13.53 -18.60
N SER A 14 -11.78 13.07 -17.82
CA SER A 14 -11.65 12.97 -16.38
C SER A 14 -10.55 11.96 -16.10
N PHE A 15 -9.35 12.42 -15.80
CA PHE A 15 -8.36 11.56 -15.17
C PHE A 15 -8.95 11.12 -13.84
N PRO A 16 -9.01 9.81 -13.53
CA PRO A 16 -9.31 9.39 -12.18
C PRO A 16 -8.29 10.12 -11.30
N THR A 17 -8.78 10.91 -10.36
CA THR A 17 -7.95 11.41 -9.27
C THR A 17 -7.24 10.19 -8.70
N LEU A 18 -5.93 10.27 -8.45
CA LEU A 18 -5.10 9.21 -7.82
C LEU A 18 -5.74 8.57 -6.57
N ALA A 19 -6.80 9.18 -6.07
CA ALA A 19 -7.82 8.64 -5.20
C ALA A 19 -8.74 7.55 -5.79
N GLU A 20 -8.23 6.56 -6.55
CA GLU A 20 -8.67 5.17 -6.32
C GLU A 20 -7.98 4.72 -5.02
N THR A 21 -8.36 5.37 -3.92
CA THR A 21 -7.67 5.33 -2.63
C THR A 21 -7.87 3.97 -2.01
N CYS A 22 -6.85 3.09 -2.03
CA CYS A 22 -6.66 1.87 -1.24
C CYS A 22 -7.88 1.27 -0.49
N GLY A 23 -9.04 1.17 -1.14
CA GLY A 23 -10.34 0.93 -0.50
C GLY A 23 -10.60 1.70 0.80
N GLN A 24 -11.19 0.99 1.76
CA GLN A 24 -11.61 1.53 3.05
C GLN A 24 -10.44 1.94 3.97
N HIS A 25 -9.20 1.58 3.61
CA HIS A 25 -8.02 1.86 4.41
C HIS A 25 -7.70 3.34 4.53
N LEU A 26 -8.22 4.16 3.61
CA LEU A 26 -8.04 5.62 3.59
C LEU A 26 -9.35 6.40 3.71
N ASP A 27 -10.46 5.77 4.16
CA ASP A 27 -11.76 6.44 4.37
C ASP A 27 -11.68 7.63 5.36
N LYS A 28 -10.67 7.62 6.23
CA LYS A 28 -10.41 8.70 7.20
C LYS A 28 -9.39 9.73 6.71
N GLY A 29 -8.99 9.65 5.45
CA GLY A 29 -7.99 10.49 4.84
C GLY A 29 -6.59 9.88 4.86
N ILE A 30 -5.66 10.62 4.25
CA ILE A 30 -4.24 10.27 4.18
C ILE A 30 -3.52 10.93 5.36
N PRO A 31 -2.79 10.18 6.22
CA PRO A 31 -2.12 10.76 7.39
C PRO A 31 -1.09 11.84 7.06
N SER A 32 -0.35 11.66 5.95
CA SER A 32 0.63 12.62 5.44
C SER A 32 0.79 12.47 3.92
N SER A 33 0.87 13.59 3.21
CA SER A 33 1.16 13.62 1.77
C SER A 33 2.65 13.67 1.45
N ASN A 34 3.53 13.57 2.45
CA ASN A 34 4.98 13.75 2.29
C ASN A 34 5.74 12.48 1.91
N SER A 35 5.06 11.32 1.92
CA SER A 35 5.68 10.06 1.52
C SER A 35 6.03 10.07 0.03
N ASP A 36 7.14 9.44 -0.33
CA ASP A 36 7.63 9.40 -1.71
C ASP A 36 6.78 8.49 -2.59
N GLN A 37 6.22 7.42 -2.02
CA GLN A 37 5.36 6.46 -2.73
C GLN A 37 4.21 5.98 -1.86
N PHE A 38 3.04 5.89 -2.46
CA PHE A 38 1.84 5.33 -1.84
C PHE A 38 1.57 3.97 -2.48
N LEU A 39 1.39 2.93 -1.68
CA LEU A 39 1.04 1.60 -2.15
C LEU A 39 -0.28 1.16 -1.52
N CYS A 40 -1.10 0.50 -2.32
CA CYS A 40 -2.29 -0.20 -1.85
C CYS A 40 -2.01 -1.70 -1.86
N ARG A 41 -2.15 -2.33 -0.69
CA ARG A 41 -2.17 -3.77 -0.49
C ARG A 41 -3.60 -4.20 -0.20
N ASP A 42 -3.88 -5.48 -0.31
CA ASP A 42 -5.22 -6.04 -0.11
C ASP A 42 -5.77 -5.74 1.29
N GLY A 43 -4.89 -5.62 2.29
CA GLY A 43 -5.27 -5.38 3.69
C GLY A 43 -4.79 -4.08 4.31
N TYR A 44 -3.97 -3.29 3.61
CA TYR A 44 -3.47 -2.02 4.13
C TYR A 44 -3.04 -1.05 3.02
N ALA A 45 -3.02 0.24 3.35
CA ALA A 45 -2.35 1.28 2.60
C ALA A 45 -1.04 1.66 3.31
N VAL A 46 -0.01 2.01 2.54
CA VAL A 46 1.26 2.49 3.09
C VAL A 46 1.74 3.73 2.36
N GLY A 47 2.19 4.72 3.13
CA GLY A 47 3.01 5.82 2.64
C GLY A 47 4.47 5.54 2.97
N TYR A 48 5.27 5.23 1.95
CA TYR A 48 6.66 4.80 2.10
C TYR A 48 7.64 5.94 1.82
N ASN A 49 8.70 6.01 2.64
CA ASN A 49 9.73 7.02 2.61
C ASN A 49 11.03 6.41 2.08
N TYR A 50 11.52 6.94 0.96
CA TYR A 50 12.69 6.41 0.28
C TYR A 50 13.99 6.65 1.05
N ASN A 51 14.05 7.73 1.84
CA ASN A 51 15.24 8.08 2.59
C ASN A 51 15.41 7.21 3.84
N THR A 52 14.32 6.98 4.58
CA THR A 52 14.37 6.12 5.77
C THR A 52 14.25 4.63 5.44
N LYS A 53 13.86 4.31 4.20
CA LYS A 53 13.54 2.96 3.73
C LYS A 53 12.51 2.26 4.62
N ASN A 54 11.53 3.03 5.07
CA ASN A 54 10.48 2.59 5.97
C ASN A 54 9.18 3.36 5.68
N ALA A 55 8.06 2.88 6.19
CA ALA A 55 6.81 3.62 6.09
C ALA A 55 6.83 4.86 6.99
N ASP A 56 6.36 6.00 6.46
CA ASP A 56 5.96 7.13 7.30
C ASP A 56 4.66 6.79 8.06
N TRP A 57 3.77 6.03 7.40
CA TRP A 57 2.51 5.56 7.97
C TRP A 57 2.01 4.31 7.25
N VAL A 58 1.27 3.50 7.99
CA VAL A 58 0.44 2.40 7.47
C VAL A 58 -0.97 2.60 7.99
N ALA A 59 -1.97 2.42 7.14
CA ALA A 59 -3.38 2.57 7.48
C ALA A 59 -4.14 1.33 7.01
N TYR A 60 -5.02 0.79 7.85
CA TYR A 60 -5.82 -0.37 7.51
C TYR A 60 -7.17 -0.33 8.20
N HIS A 61 -8.15 -0.95 7.57
CA HIS A 61 -9.52 -1.08 8.06
C HIS A 61 -9.68 -2.52 8.54
N ILE A 62 -10.10 -2.68 9.80
CA ILE A 62 -10.35 -3.99 10.40
C ILE A 62 -11.85 -4.17 10.55
N ALA A 63 -12.37 -5.22 9.94
CA ALA A 63 -13.72 -5.73 10.17
C ALA A 63 -13.67 -7.11 10.82
N ALA A 64 -14.77 -7.57 11.42
CA ALA A 64 -14.82 -8.88 12.07
C ALA A 64 -14.50 -10.03 11.08
N GLU A 65 -14.83 -9.82 9.81
CA GLU A 65 -14.60 -10.73 8.69
C GLU A 65 -13.14 -10.72 8.22
N SER A 66 -12.34 -9.71 8.60
CA SER A 66 -10.93 -9.57 8.19
C SER A 66 -9.94 -10.15 9.19
N VAL A 67 -10.42 -10.58 10.37
CA VAL A 67 -9.59 -11.11 11.46
C VAL A 67 -10.04 -12.51 11.83
N ASN A 68 -9.11 -13.33 12.31
CA ASN A 68 -9.39 -14.69 12.80
C ASN A 68 -9.75 -15.68 11.67
N ILE A 69 -9.25 -15.44 10.46
CA ILE A 69 -9.36 -16.34 9.31
C ILE A 69 -8.04 -17.09 9.14
N THR A 70 -8.12 -18.41 9.02
CA THR A 70 -7.04 -19.35 9.35
C THR A 70 -5.97 -19.51 8.25
N ASN A 71 -5.47 -18.44 7.62
CA ASN A 71 -4.26 -18.59 6.82
C ASN A 71 -3.04 -18.72 7.72
N LYS A 72 -2.24 -19.76 7.49
CA LYS A 72 -1.03 -20.02 8.26
C LYS A 72 -0.01 -18.89 8.01
N ARG A 73 0.46 -18.27 9.09
CA ARG A 73 1.55 -17.28 9.07
C ARG A 73 2.74 -17.77 8.22
N SER A 74 3.10 -17.01 7.18
CA SER A 74 4.13 -17.41 6.22
C SER A 74 5.55 -17.26 6.79
N ASN A 75 5.80 -16.25 7.62
CA ASN A 75 7.15 -15.86 8.07
C ASN A 75 8.13 -15.56 6.92
N ALA A 76 7.61 -15.28 5.73
CA ALA A 76 8.37 -15.14 4.50
C ALA A 76 8.61 -13.65 4.18
N PHE A 77 9.45 -13.00 4.98
CA PHE A 77 9.88 -11.62 4.71
C PHE A 77 10.52 -11.53 3.32
N GLN A 78 10.06 -10.56 2.53
CA GLN A 78 10.50 -10.37 1.15
C GLN A 78 10.62 -8.89 0.82
N GLU A 79 11.63 -8.55 0.03
CA GLU A 79 11.82 -7.17 -0.41
C GLU A 79 10.68 -6.75 -1.34
N ASP A 80 10.27 -5.48 -1.26
CA ASP A 80 9.19 -4.95 -2.09
C ASP A 80 9.73 -4.47 -3.44
N THR A 81 9.51 -5.27 -4.49
CA THR A 81 10.03 -4.98 -5.84
C THR A 81 9.33 -3.81 -6.53
N GLU A 82 8.22 -3.31 -5.99
CA GLU A 82 7.62 -2.06 -6.48
C GLU A 82 8.40 -0.82 -6.03
N MET A 83 9.30 -0.97 -5.04
CA MET A 83 10.24 0.09 -4.67
C MET A 83 11.43 0.11 -5.62
N PRO A 84 11.93 1.30 -6.00
CA PRO A 84 13.19 1.39 -6.72
C PRO A 84 14.35 0.87 -5.85
N ASP A 85 15.34 0.23 -6.48
CA ASP A 85 16.41 -0.49 -5.77
C ASP A 85 17.15 0.39 -4.74
N TYR A 86 17.33 1.69 -5.02
CA TYR A 86 18.00 2.62 -4.10
C TYR A 86 17.21 2.89 -2.81
N ALA A 87 15.87 2.78 -2.87
CA ALA A 87 14.95 3.07 -1.77
C ALA A 87 14.44 1.81 -1.06
N ARG A 88 14.72 0.62 -1.61
CA ARG A 88 14.22 -0.64 -1.08
C ARG A 88 14.94 -1.01 0.23
N SER A 89 14.16 -1.39 1.24
CA SER A 89 14.64 -2.10 2.42
C SER A 89 14.87 -3.57 2.08
N THR A 90 16.02 -4.09 2.45
CA THR A 90 16.47 -5.44 2.10
C THR A 90 16.60 -6.32 3.34
N LEU A 91 16.65 -7.64 3.12
CA LEU A 91 16.91 -8.58 4.21
C LEU A 91 18.30 -8.38 4.85
N ALA A 92 19.25 -7.85 4.07
CA ALA A 92 20.61 -7.58 4.53
C ALA A 92 20.65 -6.43 5.56
N ASP A 93 19.78 -5.42 5.42
CA ASP A 93 19.73 -4.27 6.33
C ASP A 93 19.42 -4.69 7.78
N TYR A 94 18.63 -5.75 7.96
CA TYR A 94 18.25 -6.26 9.27
C TYR A 94 19.14 -7.38 9.77
N LYS A 95 19.81 -8.12 8.89
CA LYS A 95 20.59 -9.30 9.26
C LYS A 95 21.78 -8.92 10.15
N GLY A 96 21.76 -9.38 11.41
CA GLY A 96 22.84 -9.11 12.37
C GLY A 96 22.84 -7.69 12.95
N SER A 97 21.80 -6.90 12.68
CA SER A 97 21.67 -5.52 13.16
C SER A 97 21.33 -5.41 14.66
N GLY A 98 20.76 -6.48 15.25
CA GLY A 98 20.16 -6.46 16.59
C GLY A 98 18.69 -6.02 16.61
N TYR A 99 18.08 -5.71 15.46
CA TYR A 99 16.68 -5.33 15.32
C TYR A 99 15.85 -6.39 14.59
N ASP A 100 14.58 -6.49 14.98
CA ASP A 100 13.59 -7.31 14.29
C ASP A 100 12.98 -6.56 13.10
N ARG A 101 12.44 -7.32 12.14
CA ARG A 101 11.59 -6.83 11.04
C ARG A 101 10.16 -6.70 11.55
N GLY A 102 9.91 -5.66 12.34
CA GLY A 102 8.62 -5.40 12.98
C GLY A 102 7.56 -4.99 11.97
N HIS A 103 6.41 -5.67 11.97
CA HIS A 103 5.29 -5.30 11.09
C HIS A 103 4.56 -4.07 11.62
N LEU A 104 4.12 -3.19 10.71
CA LEU A 104 3.18 -2.10 10.99
C LEU A 104 1.73 -2.53 10.78
N ALA A 105 1.40 -3.14 9.64
CA ALA A 105 0.18 -3.93 9.44
C ALA A 105 0.46 -5.39 9.88
N PRO A 106 -0.07 -5.84 11.03
CA PRO A 106 0.27 -7.14 11.59
C PRO A 106 -0.28 -8.29 10.75
N SER A 107 0.52 -9.34 10.55
CA SER A 107 0.08 -10.54 9.81
C SER A 107 -1.24 -11.13 10.33
N ALA A 108 -1.45 -11.18 11.65
CA ALA A 108 -2.69 -11.70 12.25
C ALA A 108 -3.96 -10.89 11.93
N THR A 109 -3.83 -9.70 11.34
CA THR A 109 -4.93 -8.87 10.85
C THR A 109 -5.04 -8.93 9.33
N MET A 110 -4.03 -9.47 8.65
CA MET A 110 -3.93 -9.60 7.20
C MET A 110 -4.08 -11.07 6.76
N ASP A 111 -4.70 -11.92 7.58
CA ASP A 111 -4.77 -13.39 7.38
C ASP A 111 -6.02 -13.85 6.61
N PHE A 112 -6.82 -12.93 6.08
CA PHE A 112 -8.05 -13.26 5.35
C PHE A 112 -7.81 -13.87 3.96
N THR A 113 -6.70 -13.56 3.27
CA THR A 113 -6.22 -14.32 2.10
C THR A 113 -4.74 -14.70 2.23
N GLN A 114 -4.30 -15.67 1.41
CA GLN A 114 -2.86 -15.97 1.30
C GLN A 114 -2.06 -14.78 0.73
N GLU A 115 -2.68 -13.95 -0.10
CA GLU A 115 -2.01 -12.82 -0.72
C GLU A 115 -1.86 -11.65 0.27
N SER A 116 -2.92 -11.28 0.99
CA SER A 116 -2.85 -10.29 2.07
C SER A 116 -1.83 -10.70 3.14
N MET A 117 -1.78 -12.01 3.45
CA MET A 117 -0.79 -12.58 4.36
C MET A 117 0.63 -12.34 3.83
N LYS A 118 0.92 -12.67 2.57
CA LYS A 118 2.24 -12.44 1.97
C LYS A 118 2.61 -10.97 1.92
N GLN A 119 1.65 -10.11 1.56
CA GLN A 119 1.84 -8.67 1.51
C GLN A 119 2.18 -8.08 2.88
N SER A 120 1.70 -8.65 3.99
CA SER A 120 2.10 -8.24 5.34
C SER A 120 3.58 -8.50 5.67
N PHE A 121 4.25 -9.37 4.90
CA PHE A 121 5.68 -9.67 5.03
C PHE A 121 6.56 -8.93 4.00
N LEU A 122 6.00 -8.00 3.22
CA LEU A 122 6.80 -7.08 2.41
C LEU A 122 7.61 -6.16 3.33
N MET A 123 8.89 -5.94 3.01
CA MET A 123 9.79 -5.08 3.80
C MET A 123 9.42 -3.59 3.78
N SER A 124 8.40 -3.20 3.02
CA SER A 124 7.78 -1.88 3.05
C SER A 124 6.79 -1.70 4.22
N ASN A 125 6.51 -2.76 4.99
CA ASN A 125 5.57 -2.84 6.11
C ASN A 125 6.20 -3.29 7.42
#